data_AF-A0A965PD85-F1
#
_entry.id   AF-A0A965PD85-F1
#
_cell.length_a   1.000
_cell.length_b   1.000
_cell.length_c   1.000
_cell.angle_alpha   90.00
_cell.angle_beta   90.00
_cell.angle_gamma   90.00
#
_symmetry.space_group_name_H-M   'P 1'
#
loop_
_entity.id
_entity.type
_entity.pdbx_description
1 polymer ?
#
loop_
_entity_poly.entity_id
_entity_poly.type
_entity_poly.pdbx_seq_one_letter_code
_entity_poly.pdbx_strand_id
1 'polypeptide(L)' 'MAHFAELDENNIVTKVVVVNNDELLVNGVENESRGIEFLELLFHHRRWKQTSYNGNIRGRYAGIGMKYDAVADEFVADC' A
#
# COMPACT_ATOMS: atom_id res chain seq x y z
N MET A 1 -2.89 2.21 12.08
CA MET A 1 -3.73 2.04 10.89
C MET A 1 -2.81 2.18 9.69
N ALA A 2 -2.48 1.07 9.07
CA ALA A 2 -1.65 1.04 7.88
C ALA A 2 -2.54 1.20 6.65
N HIS A 3 -2.10 2.00 5.70
CA HIS A 3 -2.82 2.16 4.44
C HIS A 3 -2.12 1.32 3.37
N PHE A 4 -2.91 0.69 2.52
CA PHE A 4 -2.40 -0.09 1.40
C PHE A 4 -3.07 0.38 0.12
N ALA A 5 -2.26 0.63 -0.90
CA ALA A 5 -2.69 0.99 -2.22
C ALA A 5 -2.63 -0.24 -3.14
N GLU A 6 -3.75 -0.54 -3.78
CA GLU A 6 -3.86 -1.53 -4.85
C GLU A 6 -3.33 -0.93 -6.14
N LEU A 7 -2.42 -1.64 -6.81
CA LEU A 7 -1.88 -1.23 -8.10
C LEU A 7 -2.37 -2.14 -9.24
N ASP A 8 -2.74 -1.53 -10.36
CA ASP A 8 -3.08 -2.24 -11.59
C ASP A 8 -1.80 -2.71 -12.36
N GLU A 9 -1.97 -3.16 -13.61
CA GLU A 9 -0.86 -3.57 -14.49
C GLU A 9 0.06 -2.41 -14.92
N ASN A 10 -0.43 -1.18 -14.86
CA ASN A 10 0.29 0.04 -15.22
C ASN A 10 0.91 0.75 -14.00
N ASN A 11 0.90 0.11 -12.82
CA ASN A 11 1.27 0.70 -11.54
C ASN A 11 0.38 1.89 -11.14
N ILE A 12 -0.89 1.90 -11.57
CA ILE A 12 -1.87 2.91 -11.20
C ILE A 12 -2.67 2.44 -10.00
N VAL A 13 -2.85 3.33 -9.03
CA VAL A 13 -3.62 3.09 -7.83
C VAL A 13 -5.10 3.04 -8.18
N THR A 14 -5.71 1.87 -8.05
CA THR A 14 -7.15 1.68 -8.31
C THR A 14 -7.97 1.84 -7.04
N LYS A 15 -7.38 1.43 -5.90
CA LYS A 15 -8.06 1.41 -4.61
C LYS A 15 -7.08 1.62 -3.47
N VAL A 16 -7.57 2.22 -2.38
CA VAL A 16 -6.83 2.33 -1.13
C VAL A 16 -7.67 1.72 -0.02
N VAL A 17 -7.05 0.86 0.77
CA VAL A 17 -7.67 0.17 1.90
C VAL A 17 -6.90 0.46 3.17
N VAL A 18 -7.61 0.44 4.29
CA VAL A 18 -7.02 0.65 5.62
C VAL A 18 -7.03 -0.67 6.36
N VAL A 19 -5.86 -1.07 6.83
CA VAL A 19 -5.66 -2.27 7.65
C VAL A 19 -5.28 -1.82 9.06
N ASN A 20 -5.86 -2.47 10.06
CA ASN A 20 -5.48 -2.20 11.45
C ASN A 20 -4.03 -2.64 11.68
N ASN A 21 -3.22 -1.82 12.35
CA ASN A 21 -1.82 -2.15 12.65
C ASN A 21 -1.69 -3.48 13.38
N ASP A 22 -2.69 -3.83 14.20
CA ASP A 22 -2.77 -5.10 14.94
C ASP A 22 -2.63 -6.32 14.02
N GLU A 23 -3.23 -6.26 12.83
CA GLU A 23 -3.15 -7.34 11.82
C GLU A 23 -1.76 -7.43 11.16
N LEU A 24 -0.97 -6.35 11.22
CA LEU A 24 0.41 -6.33 10.71
C LEU A 24 1.44 -6.67 11.78
N LEU A 25 1.05 -6.70 13.05
CA LEU A 25 1.95 -6.95 14.17
C LEU A 25 2.24 -8.45 14.28
N VAL A 26 3.46 -8.85 13.94
CA VAL A 26 3.97 -10.19 14.22
C VAL A 26 4.93 -10.09 15.39
N ASN A 27 4.55 -10.65 16.54
CA ASN A 27 5.34 -10.56 17.78
C ASN A 27 5.67 -9.12 18.19
N GLY A 28 4.76 -8.16 17.96
CA GLY A 28 4.98 -6.76 18.29
C GLY A 28 5.82 -5.97 17.28
N VAL A 29 6.18 -6.59 16.14
CA VAL A 29 6.89 -5.93 15.04
C VAL A 29 5.96 -5.80 13.84
N GLU A 30 5.82 -4.58 13.33
CA GLU A 30 5.05 -4.30 12.12
C GLU A 30 5.69 -4.99 10.91
N ASN A 31 4.91 -5.79 10.18
CA ASN A 31 5.39 -6.55 9.04
C ASN A 31 4.52 -6.27 7.80
N GLU A 32 5.10 -5.56 6.81
CA GLU A 32 4.43 -5.24 5.55
C GLU A 32 3.96 -6.51 4.82
N SER A 33 4.77 -7.57 4.84
CA SER A 33 4.45 -8.83 4.14
C SER A 33 3.16 -9.46 4.65
N ARG A 34 2.86 -9.38 5.96
CA ARG A 34 1.60 -9.90 6.51
C ARG A 34 0.39 -9.09 6.07
N GLY A 35 0.53 -7.78 5.99
CA GLY A 35 -0.51 -6.92 5.41
C GLY A 35 -0.80 -7.30 3.96
N ILE A 36 0.25 -7.53 3.17
CA ILE A 36 0.12 -7.97 1.77
C ILE A 36 -0.52 -9.36 1.70
N GLU A 37 -0.11 -10.32 2.51
CA GLU A 37 -0.71 -11.67 2.55
C GLU A 37 -2.20 -11.62 2.93
N PHE A 38 -2.56 -10.80 3.92
CA PHE A 38 -3.96 -10.62 4.33
C PHE A 38 -4.81 -10.04 3.18
N LEU A 39 -4.29 -9.04 2.48
CA LEU A 39 -4.96 -8.42 1.35
C LEU A 39 -5.01 -9.34 0.12
N GLU A 40 -3.97 -10.15 -0.08
CA GLU A 40 -3.92 -11.20 -1.09
C GLU A 40 -5.00 -12.25 -0.85
N LEU A 41 -5.23 -12.66 0.40
CA LEU A 41 -6.30 -13.59 0.75
C LEU A 41 -7.69 -12.97 0.55
N LEU A 42 -7.85 -11.66 0.80
CA LEU A 42 -9.14 -10.99 0.74
C LEU A 42 -9.56 -10.62 -0.70
N PHE A 43 -8.60 -10.19 -1.52
CA PHE A 43 -8.85 -9.67 -2.86
C PHE A 43 -8.29 -10.56 -3.99
N HIS A 44 -7.55 -11.62 -3.65
CA HIS A 44 -6.92 -12.54 -4.61
C HIS A 44 -5.90 -11.90 -5.55
N HIS A 45 -5.27 -10.80 -5.15
CA HIS A 45 -4.14 -10.21 -5.88
C HIS A 45 -3.06 -9.69 -4.92
N ARG A 46 -1.83 -9.66 -5.42
CA ARG A 46 -0.62 -9.39 -4.62
C ARG A 46 -0.03 -8.00 -4.83
N ARG A 47 -0.68 -7.17 -5.64
CA ARG A 47 -0.23 -5.81 -5.97
C ARG A 47 -0.70 -4.80 -4.95
N TRP A 48 -0.18 -4.96 -3.73
CA TRP A 48 -0.43 -4.03 -2.63
C TRP A 48 0.88 -3.37 -2.23
N LYS A 49 0.83 -2.06 -2.06
CA LYS A 49 1.95 -1.27 -1.56
C LYS A 49 1.50 -0.49 -0.34
N GLN A 50 2.22 -0.64 0.78
CA GLN A 50 1.97 0.16 1.96
C GLN A 50 2.23 1.63 1.64
N THR A 51 1.32 2.48 2.11
CA THR A 51 1.43 3.93 2.04
C THR A 51 1.12 4.50 3.42
N SER A 52 1.69 5.67 3.71
CA SER A 52 1.41 6.39 4.95
C SER A 52 0.64 7.66 4.63
N TYR A 53 -0.47 7.87 5.33
CA TYR A 53 -1.16 9.17 5.29
C TYR A 53 -0.22 10.32 5.71
N ASN A 54 0.70 10.04 6.63
CA ASN A 54 1.67 11.00 7.14
C ASN A 54 2.95 11.16 6.29
N GLY A 55 3.03 10.52 5.11
CA GLY A 55 4.21 10.61 4.24
C GLY A 55 5.48 9.90 4.74
N ASN A 56 5.44 9.23 5.90
CA ASN A 56 6.59 8.50 6.45
C ASN A 56 7.00 7.27 5.63
N ILE A 57 6.10 6.73 4.83
CA ILE A 57 6.32 5.54 3.98
C ILE A 57 6.03 5.95 2.54
N ARG A 58 7.05 5.79 1.67
CA ARG A 58 6.98 6.07 0.22
C ARG A 58 6.67 7.53 -0.12
N GLY A 59 7.19 8.46 0.69
CA GLY A 59 7.20 9.93 0.48
C GLY A 59 5.84 10.63 0.57
N ARG A 60 4.76 9.97 0.14
CA ARG A 60 3.43 10.54 -0.03
C ARG A 60 2.34 9.49 0.10
N TYR A 61 1.17 9.95 0.52
CA TYR A 61 -0.04 9.15 0.55
C TYR A 61 -0.52 8.81 -0.86
N ALA A 62 -0.75 7.53 -1.14
CA ALA A 62 -1.30 7.07 -2.40
C ALA A 62 -2.79 7.42 -2.49
N GLY A 63 -3.19 8.07 -3.57
CA GLY A 63 -4.58 8.35 -3.92
C GLY A 63 -4.98 7.54 -5.16
N ILE A 64 -6.30 7.28 -5.30
CA ILE A 64 -6.86 6.63 -6.50
C ILE A 64 -6.50 7.48 -7.73
N GLY A 65 -5.98 6.83 -8.77
CA GLY A 65 -5.47 7.46 -9.99
C GLY A 65 -4.00 7.86 -9.96
N MET A 66 -3.31 7.76 -8.81
CA MET A 66 -1.87 8.01 -8.74
C MET A 66 -1.07 6.84 -9.33
N LYS A 67 0.12 7.12 -9.83
CA LYS A 67 1.08 6.12 -10.32
C LYS A 67 2.15 5.83 -9.27
N TYR A 68 2.45 4.57 -9.03
CA TYR A 68 3.59 4.17 -8.21
C TYR A 68 4.86 4.15 -9.06
N ASP A 69 5.85 4.94 -8.66
CA ASP A 69 7.17 4.96 -9.27
C ASP A 69 8.10 4.03 -8.46
N ALA A 70 8.47 2.90 -9.08
CA ALA A 70 9.35 1.93 -8.44
C ALA A 70 10.82 2.37 -8.37
N VAL A 71 11.22 3.41 -9.10
CA VAL A 71 12.59 3.95 -9.10
C VAL A 71 12.76 4.92 -7.94
N ALA A 72 11.80 5.82 -7.75
CA ALA A 72 11.77 6.77 -6.63
C ALA A 72 11.18 6.17 -5.34
N ASP A 73 10.56 4.99 -5.41
CA ASP A 73 9.75 4.37 -4.35
C ASP A 73 8.71 5.35 -3.79
N GLU A 74 8.04 6.09 -4.67
CA GLU A 74 7.06 7.12 -4.31
C GLU A 74 5.79 7.03 -5.17
N PHE A 75 4.67 7.45 -4.61
CA PHE A 75 3.43 7.66 -5.35
C PHE A 75 3.41 9.04 -6.00
N VAL A 76 3.30 9.08 -7.31
CA VAL A 76 3.26 10.29 -8.15
C VAL A 76 1.85 10.47 -8.69
N ALA A 77 1.30 11.68 -8.60
CA ALA A 77 0.03 11.97 -9.26
C ALA A 77 0.30 12.15 -10.76
N ASP A 78 -0.38 11.35 -11.59
CA ASP A 78 -0.41 11.56 -13.04
C ASP A 78 -1.48 12.64 -13.29
N CYS A 79 -1.07 13.79 -13.84
CA CYS A 79 -1.93 14.96 -14.06
C CYS A 79 -2.73 14.86 -15.36
#